data_AF-A0A842YGA0-F1
#
_entry.id   AF-A0A842YGA0-F1
#
_cell.length_a   1.000
_cell.length_b   1.000
_cell.length_c   1.000
_cell.angle_alpha   90.00
_cell.angle_beta   90.00
_cell.angle_gamma   90.00
#
_symmetry.space_group_name_H-M   'P 1'
#
loop_
_entity.id
_entity.type
_entity.pdbx_description
1 polymer ?
#
loop_
_entity_poly.entity_id
_entity_poly.type
_entity_poly.pdbx_seq_one_letter_code
_entity_poly.pdbx_strand_id
1 'polypeptide(L)' 'LSVSYLTAKPVLYVGVGQEYDDLQLFNVEWFAEKLLSDS' A
#
# COMPACT_ATOMS: atom_id res chain seq x y z
N LEU A 1 0.47 -3.29 7.62
CA LEU A 1 1.11 -4.62 7.55
C LEU A 1 0.27 -5.76 8.17
N SER A 2 -0.61 -5.49 9.15
CA SER A 2 -1.39 -6.50 9.87
C SER A 2 -2.37 -7.31 9.00
N VAL A 3 -3.04 -6.68 8.03
CA VAL A 3 -4.06 -7.34 7.19
C VAL A 3 -3.47 -8.36 6.22
N SER A 4 -2.42 -8.00 5.48
CA SER A 4 -1.74 -8.93 4.56
C SER A 4 -1.08 -10.09 5.30
N TYR A 5 -0.50 -9.81 6.48
CA TYR A 5 0.09 -10.82 7.34
C TYR A 5 -0.95 -11.83 7.86
N LEU A 6 -2.10 -11.36 8.32
CA LEU A 6 -3.17 -12.22 8.84
C LEU A 6 -3.87 -13.03 7.74
N THR A 7 -4.04 -12.44 6.56
CA THR A 7 -4.79 -13.07 5.45
C THR A 7 -3.92 -13.96 4.56
N ALA A 8 -2.60 -13.91 4.71
CA ALA A 8 -1.62 -14.57 3.84
C ALA A 8 -1.83 -14.28 2.33
N LYS A 9 -2.48 -13.16 2.00
CA LYS A 9 -2.77 -12.74 0.63
C LYS A 9 -2.05 -11.45 0.29
N PRO A 10 -1.50 -11.33 -0.93
CA PRO A 10 -0.81 -10.12 -1.35
C PRO A 10 -1.80 -8.98 -1.57
N VAL A 11 -1.37 -7.76 -1.25
CA VAL A 11 -2.07 -6.54 -1.67
C VAL A 11 -1.69 -6.27 -3.12
N LEU A 12 -2.69 -6.09 -3.99
CA LEU A 12 -2.46 -5.86 -5.43
C LEU A 12 -2.56 -4.38 -5.80
N TYR A 13 -3.48 -3.65 -5.16
CA TYR A 13 -3.71 -2.23 -5.41
C TYR A 13 -3.94 -1.48 -4.10
N VAL A 14 -3.58 -0.21 -4.09
CA VAL A 14 -3.80 0.71 -2.96
C VAL A 14 -4.39 2.00 -3.49
N GLY A 15 -5.46 2.46 -2.84
CA GLY A 15 -6.00 3.81 -3.04
C GLY A 15 -5.16 4.83 -2.29
N VAL A 16 -4.68 5.86 -2.98
CA VAL A 16 -3.86 6.94 -2.42
C VAL A 16 -4.58 8.29 -2.32
N GLY A 17 -5.87 8.31 -2.65
CA GLY A 17 -6.71 9.50 -2.66
C GLY A 17 -8.18 9.12 -2.84
N GLN A 18 -8.98 10.09 -3.25
CA GLN A 18 -10.45 9.98 -3.31
C GLN A 18 -10.98 9.96 -4.75
N GLU A 19 -10.14 10.26 -5.74
CA GLU A 19 -10.50 10.21 -7.16
C GLU A 19 -10.32 8.80 -7.71
N TYR A 20 -10.98 8.51 -8.84
CA TYR A 20 -10.85 7.21 -9.50
C TYR A 20 -9.43 6.93 -10.00
N ASP A 21 -8.69 7.98 -10.31
CA ASP A 21 -7.31 7.91 -10.79
C ASP A 21 -6.31 7.66 -9.66
N ASP A 22 -6.75 7.74 -8.39
CA ASP A 22 -5.90 7.53 -7.21
C ASP A 22 -5.72 6.05 -6.85
N LEU A 23 -5.88 5.14 -7.82
CA LEU A 23 -5.64 3.71 -7.65
C LEU A 23 -4.31 3.32 -8.28
N GLN A 24 -3.37 2.86 -7.46
CA GLN A 24 -2.05 2.42 -7.93
C GLN A 24 -1.77 0.96 -7.58
N LEU A 25 -0.95 0.31 -8.41
CA LEU A 25 -0.41 -1.02 -8.11
C LEU A 25 0.42 -0.97 -6.83
N PHE A 26 0.24 -1.97 -5.97
CA PHE A 26 0.99 -2.05 -4.73
C PHE A 26 2.46 -2.39 -5.01
N ASN A 27 3.36 -1.55 -4.49
CA ASN A 27 4.81 -1.79 -4.49
C ASN A 27 5.31 -1.74 -3.03
N VAL A 28 6.06 -2.77 -2.63
CA VAL A 28 6.59 -2.91 -1.27
C VAL A 28 7.65 -1.85 -0.93
N GLU A 29 8.47 -1.45 -1.90
CA GLU A 29 9.52 -0.44 -1.75
C GLU A 29 8.89 0.93 -1.53
N TRP A 30 7.93 1.33 -2.39
CA TRP A 30 7.14 2.56 -2.20
C TRP A 30 6.46 2.61 -0.83
N PHE A 31 5.87 1.48 -0.39
CA PHE A 31 5.18 1.42 0.89
C PHE A 31 6.15 1.55 2.07
N ALA A 32 7.31 0.89 1.99
CA ALA A 32 8.36 1.00 3.01
C ALA A 32 8.93 2.41 3.07
N GLU A 33 9.20 3.04 1.92
CA GLU A 33 9.65 4.43 1.84
C GLU A 33 8.63 5.38 2.46
N LYS A 34 7.33 5.22 2.18
CA LYS A 34 6.28 6.03 2.81
C LYS A 34 6.21 5.84 4.32
N LEU A 35 6.42 4.61 4.80
CA LEU A 35 6.40 4.30 6.23
C LEU A 35 7.59 4.94 6.97
N LEU A 36 8.75 5.02 6.31
CA LEU A 36 9.99 5.58 6.87
C LEU A 36 10.13 7.09 6.66
N SER A 37 9.49 7.65 5.62
CA SER A 37 9.52 9.10 5.32
C SER A 37 8.68 9.92 6.30
N ASP A 38 7.76 9.29 7.02
CA ASP A 38 6.88 9.92 8.01
C ASP A 38 7.48 9.88 9.43
N SER A 39 8.80 9.61 9.54
CA SER A 39 9.57 9.49 10.79
C SER A 39 10.51 10.67 11.03
#